data_AF-A0AAV7NQR8-F1
#
_entry.id   AF-A0AAV7NQR8-F1
#
_cell.length_a   1.000
_cell.length_b   1.000
_cell.length_c   1.000
_cell.angle_alpha   90.00
_cell.angle_beta   90.00
_cell.angle_gamma   90.00
#
_symmetry.space_group_name_H-M   'P 1'
#
loop_
_entity.id
_entity.type
_entity.pdbx_description
1 polymer ?
#
loop_
_entity_poly.entity_id
_entity_poly.type
_entity_poly.pdbx_seq_one_letter_code
_entity_poly.pdbx_strand_id
1 'polypeptide(L)'
;MAATDLGKINKYKAKIMAVGKKLCVEPALLGAIISRETRGGSALKNGWGDGRNGFGLMQVDKRYHKVIGDWNSQEHITQGTEILVSMVKAIKKKFPKWSVEQQLKGAIAAYNAGPGNVRSYKEVDSRTTGKDYSSDVVARAQYYREKGY
;
A
#
# COMPACT_ATOMS: atom_id res chain seq x y z
N MET A 1 4.85 -8.29 11.86
CA MET A 1 3.82 -7.41 12.42
C MET A 1 4.34 -5.97 12.34
N ALA A 2 3.50 -4.93 12.46
CA ALA A 2 3.98 -3.55 12.29
C ALA A 2 5.17 -3.20 13.21
N ALA A 3 5.11 -3.57 14.49
CA ALA A 3 6.17 -3.31 15.45
C ALA A 3 7.52 -3.93 15.05
N THR A 4 7.52 -5.14 14.48
CA THR A 4 8.76 -5.82 14.05
C THR A 4 9.41 -5.15 12.85
N ASP A 5 8.63 -4.38 12.09
CA ASP A 5 9.09 -3.74 10.87
C ASP A 5 9.47 -2.27 11.12
N LEU A 6 9.08 -1.66 12.25
CA LEU A 6 9.27 -0.23 12.55
C LEU A 6 10.70 0.25 12.31
N GLY A 7 11.72 -0.47 12.83
CA GLY A 7 13.12 -0.09 12.63
C GLY A 7 13.54 -0.09 11.15
N LYS A 8 12.94 -0.93 10.31
CA LYS A 8 13.19 -0.99 8.87
C LYS A 8 12.44 0.13 8.14
N ILE A 9 11.18 0.39 8.53
CA ILE A 9 10.36 1.47 7.95
C ILE A 9 10.96 2.85 8.31
N ASN A 10 11.57 3.01 9.48
CA ASN A 10 12.21 4.27 9.90
C ASN A 10 13.30 4.75 8.93
N LYS A 11 13.98 3.84 8.23
CA LYS A 11 14.98 4.16 7.19
C LYS A 11 14.41 4.99 6.04
N TYR A 12 13.09 4.89 5.82
CA TYR A 12 12.39 5.55 4.71
C TYR A 12 11.44 6.65 5.21
N LYS A 13 11.43 6.96 6.51
CA LYS A 13 10.45 7.88 7.11
C LYS A 13 10.39 9.23 6.40
N ALA A 14 11.53 9.88 6.15
CA ALA A 14 11.55 11.16 5.45
C ALA A 14 10.90 11.08 4.04
N LYS A 15 11.20 10.03 3.27
CA LYS A 15 10.62 9.82 1.93
C LYS A 15 9.10 9.56 2.01
N ILE A 16 8.68 8.73 2.97
CA ILE A 16 7.27 8.42 3.23
C ILE A 16 6.49 9.69 3.59
N MET A 17 7.01 10.51 4.51
CA MET A 17 6.38 11.76 4.92
C MET A 17 6.29 12.75 3.74
N ALA A 18 7.37 12.88 2.95
CA ALA A 18 7.41 13.77 1.79
C ALA A 18 6.38 13.37 0.74
N VAL A 19 6.28 12.09 0.39
CA VAL A 19 5.30 11.58 -0.59
C VAL A 19 3.88 11.70 -0.06
N GLY A 20 3.64 11.32 1.19
CA GLY A 20 2.32 11.43 1.82
C GLY A 20 1.80 12.86 1.79
N LYS A 21 2.65 13.83 2.16
CA LYS A 21 2.32 15.26 2.05
C LYS A 21 2.06 15.69 0.61
N LYS A 22 2.92 15.28 -0.34
CA LYS A 22 2.81 15.66 -1.76
C LYS A 22 1.50 15.18 -2.40
N LEU A 23 1.05 13.97 -2.07
CA LEU A 23 -0.10 13.31 -2.69
C LEU A 23 -1.36 13.33 -1.82
N CYS A 24 -1.34 14.03 -0.69
CA CYS A 24 -2.42 14.09 0.29
C CYS A 24 -2.87 12.68 0.75
N VAL A 25 -1.91 11.78 0.97
CA VAL A 25 -2.13 10.44 1.51
C VAL A 25 -1.44 10.36 2.86
N GLU A 26 -2.13 9.76 3.84
CA GLU A 26 -1.59 9.66 5.18
C GLU A 26 -0.28 8.83 5.20
N PRO A 27 0.84 9.37 5.72
CA PRO A 27 2.11 8.66 5.67
C PRO A 27 2.10 7.35 6.48
N ALA A 28 1.30 7.26 7.55
CA ALA A 28 1.06 6.02 8.28
C ALA A 28 0.50 4.89 7.40
N LEU A 29 -0.38 5.20 6.45
CA LEU A 29 -0.90 4.23 5.48
C LEU A 29 0.20 3.76 4.51
N LEU A 30 1.06 4.67 4.05
CA LEU A 30 2.18 4.31 3.18
C LEU A 30 3.18 3.40 3.91
N GLY A 31 3.52 3.72 5.16
CA GLY A 31 4.34 2.86 6.01
C GLY A 31 3.73 1.47 6.23
N ALA A 32 2.40 1.41 6.41
CA ALA A 32 1.65 0.17 6.54
C ALA A 32 1.69 -0.71 5.29
N ILE A 33 1.50 -0.12 4.10
CA ILE A 33 1.60 -0.83 2.82
C ILE A 33 3.02 -1.37 2.64
N ILE A 34 4.06 -0.54 2.84
CA ILE A 34 5.46 -0.99 2.73
C ILE A 34 5.76 -2.15 3.72
N SER A 35 5.24 -2.07 4.94
CA SER A 35 5.36 -3.14 5.92
C SER A 35 4.65 -4.42 5.47
N ARG A 36 3.44 -4.33 4.91
CA ARG A 36 2.70 -5.48 4.41
C ARG A 36 3.39 -6.11 3.20
N GLU A 37 3.81 -5.30 2.24
CA GLU A 37 4.36 -5.74 0.96
C GLU A 37 5.76 -6.36 1.11
N THR A 38 6.64 -5.70 1.86
CA THR A 38 8.08 -6.03 1.80
C THR A 38 8.76 -6.13 3.14
N ARG A 39 8.01 -5.94 4.23
CA ARG A 39 8.54 -5.91 5.59
C ARG A 39 9.61 -4.82 5.75
N GLY A 40 9.40 -3.66 5.11
CA GLY A 40 10.40 -2.59 5.03
C GLY A 40 11.61 -2.98 4.18
N GLY A 41 11.38 -3.69 3.08
CA GLY A 41 12.42 -4.13 2.14
C GLY A 41 13.11 -5.45 2.49
N SER A 42 12.96 -5.99 3.71
CA SER A 42 13.70 -7.21 4.10
C SER A 42 13.24 -8.50 3.40
N ALA A 43 12.05 -8.51 2.81
CA ALA A 43 11.58 -9.64 2.00
C ALA A 43 12.03 -9.58 0.52
N LEU A 44 12.71 -8.51 0.10
CA LEU A 44 13.12 -8.32 -1.29
C LEU A 44 14.47 -8.96 -1.59
N LYS A 45 14.64 -9.38 -2.86
CA LYS A 45 15.94 -9.76 -3.45
C LYS A 45 16.26 -8.79 -4.58
N ASN A 46 17.26 -7.93 -4.38
CA ASN A 46 17.65 -6.86 -5.32
C ASN A 46 16.46 -5.99 -5.77
N GLY A 47 15.57 -5.64 -4.83
CA GLY A 47 14.38 -4.86 -5.10
C GLY A 47 13.17 -5.64 -5.62
N TRP A 48 13.28 -6.93 -5.87
CA TRP A 48 12.21 -7.75 -6.43
C TRP A 48 11.57 -8.68 -5.38
N GLY A 49 10.25 -8.84 -5.47
CA GLY A 49 9.44 -9.82 -4.76
C GLY A 49 8.45 -10.52 -5.72
N ASP A 50 7.46 -11.24 -5.18
CA ASP A 50 6.39 -11.93 -5.92
C ASP A 50 6.84 -12.63 -7.22
N GLY A 51 7.77 -13.59 -7.12
CA GLY A 51 8.28 -14.31 -8.30
C GLY A 51 8.95 -13.41 -9.37
N ARG A 52 9.47 -12.25 -8.97
CA ARG A 52 10.03 -11.18 -9.82
C ARG A 52 9.01 -10.35 -10.60
N ASN A 53 7.75 -10.29 -10.14
CA ASN A 53 6.73 -9.41 -10.73
C ASN A 53 6.59 -8.10 -9.95
N GLY A 54 6.64 -8.15 -8.62
CA GLY A 54 6.57 -6.98 -7.75
C GLY A 54 7.93 -6.31 -7.58
N PHE A 55 7.99 -5.00 -7.80
CA PHE A 55 9.20 -4.19 -7.64
C PHE A 55 9.10 -3.20 -6.48
N GLY A 56 10.19 -3.08 -5.72
CA GLY A 56 10.42 -2.08 -4.69
C GLY A 56 9.52 -2.17 -3.46
N LEU A 57 9.69 -1.19 -2.58
CA LEU A 57 9.10 -1.14 -1.23
C LEU A 57 7.58 -1.32 -1.20
N MET A 58 6.89 -0.82 -2.24
CA MET A 58 5.43 -0.92 -2.40
C MET A 58 4.98 -1.97 -3.44
N GLN A 59 5.89 -2.82 -3.92
CA GLN A 59 5.63 -3.94 -4.85
C GLN A 59 4.78 -3.54 -6.08
N VAL A 60 5.25 -2.53 -6.82
CA VAL A 60 4.65 -2.16 -8.12
C VAL A 60 4.80 -3.32 -9.09
N ASP A 61 3.67 -3.82 -9.61
CA ASP A 61 3.65 -4.97 -10.52
C ASP A 61 4.05 -4.57 -11.95
N LYS A 62 5.18 -5.11 -12.41
CA LYS A 62 5.74 -4.81 -13.74
C LYS A 62 4.85 -5.25 -14.91
N ARG A 63 3.90 -6.15 -14.67
CA ARG A 63 2.96 -6.66 -15.70
C ARG A 63 1.93 -5.60 -16.09
N TYR A 64 1.66 -4.66 -15.19
CA TYR A 64 0.66 -3.60 -15.37
C TYR A 64 1.28 -2.21 -15.45
N HIS A 65 2.51 -2.04 -14.93
CA HIS A 65 3.18 -0.74 -14.83
C HIS A 65 4.64 -0.81 -15.26
N LYS A 66 5.13 0.24 -15.92
CA LYS A 66 6.58 0.46 -16.05
C LYS A 66 7.11 0.92 -14.69
N VAL A 67 8.08 0.21 -14.13
CA VAL A 67 8.69 0.57 -12.83
C VAL A 67 9.54 1.85 -12.94
N ILE A 68 9.52 2.69 -11.91
CA ILE A 68 10.20 3.99 -11.88
C ILE A 68 11.11 4.11 -10.66
N GLY A 69 12.34 4.56 -10.89
CA GLY A 69 13.34 4.79 -9.84
C GLY A 69 13.92 3.51 -9.25
N ASP A 70 14.78 3.68 -8.23
CA ASP A 70 15.30 2.54 -7.48
C ASP A 70 14.23 1.96 -6.55
N TRP A 71 14.37 0.68 -6.22
CA TRP A 71 13.41 -0.09 -5.42
C TRP A 71 13.05 0.54 -4.06
N ASN A 72 13.91 1.41 -3.51
CA ASN A 72 13.74 2.12 -2.24
C ASN A 72 13.76 3.66 -2.37
N SER A 73 13.65 4.15 -3.60
CA SER A 73 13.71 5.58 -3.93
C SER A 73 12.41 6.32 -3.56
N GLN A 74 12.45 7.65 -3.53
CA GLN A 74 11.26 8.45 -3.30
C GLN A 74 10.33 8.40 -4.53
N GLU A 75 10.91 8.30 -5.72
CA GLU A 75 10.26 8.12 -7.00
C GLU A 75 9.41 6.83 -6.99
N HIS A 76 9.97 5.73 -6.49
CA HIS A 76 9.24 4.47 -6.35
C HIS A 76 8.07 4.57 -5.37
N ILE A 77 8.27 5.19 -4.20
CA ILE A 77 7.21 5.40 -3.22
C ILE A 77 6.12 6.32 -3.79
N THR A 78 6.50 7.34 -4.57
CA THR A 78 5.57 8.23 -5.29
C THR A 78 4.72 7.41 -6.26
N GLN A 79 5.34 6.58 -7.10
CA GLN A 79 4.64 5.73 -8.05
C GLN A 79 3.63 4.79 -7.38
N GLY A 80 4.05 4.06 -6.35
CA GLY A 80 3.15 3.17 -5.60
C GLY A 80 1.98 3.94 -4.98
N THR A 81 2.21 5.15 -4.49
CA THR A 81 1.17 6.01 -3.93
C THR A 81 0.19 6.52 -4.99
N GLU A 82 0.67 6.87 -6.19
CA GLU A 82 -0.19 7.27 -7.30
C GLU A 82 -1.10 6.12 -7.77
N ILE A 83 -0.59 4.88 -7.77
CA ILE A 83 -1.39 3.68 -8.02
C ILE A 83 -2.48 3.54 -6.95
N LEU A 84 -2.14 3.70 -5.66
CA LEU A 84 -3.14 3.70 -4.58
C LEU A 84 -4.21 4.79 -4.77
N VAL A 85 -3.82 6.01 -5.14
CA VAL A 85 -4.76 7.10 -5.44
C VAL A 85 -5.68 6.73 -6.60
N SER A 86 -5.17 6.04 -7.63
CA SER A 86 -6.01 5.53 -8.72
C SER A 86 -7.01 4.48 -8.24
N MET A 87 -6.64 3.61 -7.29
CA MET A 87 -7.54 2.63 -6.67
C MET A 87 -8.63 3.32 -5.86
N VAL A 88 -8.31 4.39 -5.13
CA VAL A 88 -9.30 5.22 -4.43
C VAL A 88 -10.32 5.76 -5.43
N LYS A 89 -9.88 6.38 -6.53
CA LYS A 89 -10.79 6.89 -7.57
C LYS A 89 -11.68 5.78 -8.15
N ALA A 90 -11.12 4.61 -8.44
CA ALA A 90 -11.86 3.46 -8.98
C ALA A 90 -12.93 2.96 -8.00
N ILE A 91 -12.59 2.83 -6.71
CA ILE A 91 -13.52 2.34 -5.69
C ILE A 91 -14.60 3.37 -5.36
N LYS A 92 -14.27 4.67 -5.30
CA LYS A 92 -15.26 5.75 -5.15
C LYS A 92 -16.29 5.72 -6.28
N LYS A 93 -15.83 5.53 -7.52
CA LYS A 93 -16.72 5.40 -8.69
C LYS A 93 -17.58 4.14 -8.62
N LYS A 94 -17.00 3.01 -8.21
CA LYS A 94 -17.68 1.70 -8.15
C LYS A 94 -18.70 1.63 -7.02
N PHE A 95 -18.41 2.25 -5.88
CA PHE A 95 -19.24 2.23 -4.68
C PHE A 95 -19.49 3.64 -4.12
N PRO A 96 -20.28 4.47 -4.83
CA PRO A 96 -20.50 5.86 -4.44
C PRO A 96 -21.28 6.01 -3.12
N LYS A 97 -22.01 4.97 -2.69
CA LYS A 97 -22.78 4.94 -1.44
C LYS A 97 -21.98 4.50 -0.21
N TRP A 98 -20.75 4.03 -0.38
CA TRP A 98 -19.88 3.66 0.74
C TRP A 98 -19.39 4.92 1.46
N SER A 99 -19.17 4.80 2.77
CA SER A 99 -18.49 5.86 3.53
C SER A 99 -17.05 6.05 3.02
N VAL A 100 -16.43 7.17 3.38
CA VAL A 100 -15.04 7.47 3.00
C VAL A 100 -14.08 6.37 3.51
N GLU A 101 -14.30 5.89 4.72
CA GLU A 101 -13.52 4.82 5.35
C GLU A 101 -13.70 3.49 4.62
N GLN A 102 -14.95 3.16 4.24
CA GLN A 102 -15.24 1.96 3.45
C GLN A 102 -14.58 2.04 2.07
N GLN A 103 -14.63 3.20 1.42
CA GLN A 103 -13.97 3.45 0.14
C GLN A 103 -12.45 3.33 0.25
N LEU A 104 -11.86 3.88 1.31
CA LEU A 104 -10.42 3.75 1.56
C LEU A 104 -10.02 2.29 1.80
N LYS A 105 -10.77 1.56 2.63
CA LYS A 105 -10.52 0.13 2.87
C LYS A 105 -10.63 -0.68 1.58
N GLY A 106 -11.66 -0.41 0.77
CA GLY A 106 -11.82 -1.01 -0.56
C GLY A 106 -10.66 -0.67 -1.51
N ALA A 107 -10.15 0.56 -1.48
CA ALA A 107 -9.02 0.97 -2.31
C ALA A 107 -7.72 0.24 -1.92
N ILE A 108 -7.50 0.01 -0.63
CA ILE A 108 -6.36 -0.76 -0.13
C ILE A 108 -6.49 -2.24 -0.58
N ALA A 109 -7.69 -2.83 -0.52
CA ALA A 109 -7.90 -4.17 -1.05
C ALA A 109 -7.70 -4.23 -2.58
N ALA A 110 -8.17 -3.21 -3.29
CA ALA A 110 -7.99 -3.08 -4.74
C ALA A 110 -6.53 -2.86 -5.14
N TYR A 111 -5.70 -2.28 -4.28
CA TYR A 111 -4.26 -2.17 -4.53
C TYR A 111 -3.61 -3.55 -4.68
N ASN A 112 -4.05 -4.52 -3.87
CA ASN A 112 -3.54 -5.90 -3.92
C ASN A 112 -4.22 -6.76 -5.00
N ALA A 113 -5.55 -6.67 -5.13
CA ALA A 113 -6.33 -7.60 -5.95
C ALA A 113 -6.96 -6.97 -7.19
N GLY A 114 -6.80 -5.66 -7.41
CA GLY A 114 -7.51 -4.90 -8.43
C GLY A 114 -8.96 -4.56 -8.06
N PRO A 115 -9.52 -3.45 -8.58
CA PRO A 115 -10.85 -2.98 -8.20
C PRO A 115 -11.99 -3.91 -8.66
N GLY A 116 -11.75 -4.77 -9.66
CA GLY A 116 -12.70 -5.79 -10.09
C GLY A 116 -13.00 -6.84 -9.01
N ASN A 117 -12.03 -7.12 -8.15
CA ASN A 117 -12.13 -8.14 -7.10
C ASN A 117 -12.77 -7.65 -5.80
N VAL A 118 -12.92 -6.33 -5.63
CA VAL A 118 -13.71 -5.75 -4.53
C VAL A 118 -15.19 -5.76 -4.92
N ARG A 119 -15.98 -6.67 -4.37
CA ARG A 119 -17.40 -6.88 -4.76
C ARG A 119 -18.41 -6.30 -3.77
N SER A 120 -18.10 -6.36 -2.48
CA SER A 120 -18.94 -5.84 -1.40
C SER A 120 -18.04 -5.45 -0.22
N TYR A 121 -18.58 -4.68 0.74
CA TYR A 121 -17.81 -4.29 1.92
C TYR A 121 -17.59 -5.48 2.87
N LYS A 122 -18.61 -6.35 3.01
CA LYS A 122 -18.56 -7.55 3.86
C LYS A 122 -17.45 -8.52 3.42
N GLU A 123 -17.18 -8.58 2.12
CA GLU A 123 -16.21 -9.51 1.52
C GLU A 123 -15.03 -8.77 0.89
N VAL A 124 -14.72 -7.56 1.36
CA VAL A 124 -13.73 -6.65 0.76
C VAL A 124 -12.36 -7.30 0.53
N ASP A 125 -11.94 -8.17 1.45
CA ASP A 125 -10.64 -8.86 1.40
C ASP A 125 -10.74 -10.29 0.83
N SER A 126 -11.92 -10.80 0.49
CA SER A 126 -12.14 -12.23 0.13
C SER A 126 -11.27 -12.76 -1.04
N ARG A 127 -10.77 -11.85 -1.87
CA ARG A 127 -9.93 -12.12 -3.05
C ARG A 127 -8.51 -11.56 -2.93
N THR A 128 -8.16 -10.99 -1.78
CA THR A 128 -6.82 -10.47 -1.52
C THR A 128 -5.88 -11.58 -1.03
N THR A 129 -4.57 -11.37 -1.17
CA THR A 129 -3.55 -12.26 -0.60
C THR A 129 -3.79 -12.43 0.90
N GLY A 130 -3.91 -13.66 1.39
CA GLY A 130 -4.18 -13.95 2.81
C GLY A 130 -5.63 -13.71 3.26
N LYS A 131 -6.49 -13.22 2.36
CA LYS A 131 -7.89 -12.85 2.64
C LYS A 131 -8.06 -11.79 3.74
N ASP A 132 -7.04 -10.97 3.95
CA ASP A 132 -6.95 -10.03 5.06
C ASP A 132 -6.24 -8.71 4.70
N TYR A 133 -5.90 -8.48 3.42
CA TYR A 133 -4.91 -7.48 3.05
C TYR A 133 -5.26 -6.06 3.54
N SER A 134 -6.47 -5.56 3.24
CA SER A 134 -6.86 -4.21 3.69
C SER A 134 -7.04 -4.14 5.20
N SER A 135 -7.56 -5.20 5.81
CA SER A 135 -7.74 -5.27 7.26
C SER A 135 -6.41 -5.24 8.02
N ASP A 136 -5.40 -6.00 7.59
CA ASP A 136 -4.05 -5.98 8.16
C ASP A 136 -3.36 -4.63 7.90
N VAL A 137 -3.44 -4.09 6.68
CA VAL A 137 -2.86 -2.76 6.37
C VAL A 137 -3.47 -1.66 7.26
N VAL A 138 -4.79 -1.64 7.44
CA VAL A 138 -5.44 -0.66 8.33
C VAL A 138 -4.94 -0.79 9.77
N ALA A 139 -4.84 -2.02 10.29
CA ALA A 139 -4.32 -2.26 11.64
C ALA A 139 -2.86 -1.79 11.79
N ARG A 140 -2.02 -2.04 10.77
CA ARG A 140 -0.63 -1.54 10.75
C ARG A 140 -0.58 -0.02 10.66
N ALA A 141 -1.47 0.61 9.90
CA ALA A 141 -1.52 2.07 9.76
C ALA A 141 -1.85 2.76 11.09
N GLN A 142 -2.79 2.21 11.86
CA GLN A 142 -3.10 2.69 13.21
C GLN A 142 -1.84 2.68 14.10
N TYR A 143 -1.08 1.58 14.08
CA TYR A 143 0.19 1.51 14.81
C TYR A 143 1.22 2.56 14.34
N TYR A 144 1.40 2.73 13.02
CA TYR A 144 2.39 3.71 12.52
C TYR A 144 2.01 5.15 12.83
N ARG A 145 0.72 5.48 12.85
CA ARG A 145 0.21 6.79 13.27
C ARG A 145 0.66 7.13 14.69
N GLU A 146 0.56 6.18 15.62
CA GLU A 146 1.06 6.34 17.01
C GLU A 146 2.59 6.49 17.11
N LYS A 147 3.33 6.16 16.05
CA LYS A 147 4.80 6.33 15.96
C LYS A 147 5.21 7.57 15.15
N GLY A 148 4.27 8.48 14.90
CA GLY A 148 4.52 9.75 14.24
C GLY A 148 4.78 9.62 12.74
N TYR A 149 4.06 8.70 12.09
CA TYR A 149 3.86 8.70 10.64
C TYR A 149 2.53 9.36 10.29
#